data_AF-A0A031WD70-F1
#
_entry.id   AF-A0A031WD70-F1
#
_cell.length_a   1.000
_cell.length_b   1.000
_cell.length_c   1.000
_cell.angle_alpha   90.00
_cell.angle_beta   90.00
_cell.angle_gamma   90.00
#
_symmetry.space_group_name_H-M   'P 1'
#
loop_
_entity.id
_entity.type
_entity.pdbx_description
1 polymer ?
#
loop_
_entity_poly.entity_id
_entity_poly.type
_entity_poly.pdbx_seq_one_letter_code
_entity_poly.pdbx_strand_id
1 'polypeptide(L)'
;MKLKTISLPELNNLDPTLESTFIKMGEEQGELAECIGKFRNLSGENNDLDEVDIIKKTAKELMDVAQTCVTMMFKLEEQYGINLDEIRKEHIKKLEKRGYIKNMDK
;
A
#
# COMPACT_ATOMS: atom_id res chain seq x y z
N MET A 1 -14.90 18.44 -2.73
CA MET A 1 -14.51 17.26 -3.54
C MET A 1 -14.55 15.99 -2.70
N LYS A 2 -15.18 14.90 -3.17
CA LYS A 2 -15.12 13.58 -2.51
C LYS A 2 -14.18 12.67 -3.30
N LEU A 3 -12.93 12.57 -2.85
CA LEU A 3 -11.98 11.60 -3.39
C LEU A 3 -12.50 10.17 -3.14
N LYS A 4 -12.32 9.27 -4.11
CA LYS A 4 -12.46 7.84 -3.85
C LYS A 4 -11.26 7.41 -3.00
N THR A 5 -11.52 7.06 -1.75
CA THR A 5 -10.49 6.67 -0.79
C THR A 5 -10.64 5.20 -0.41
N ILE A 6 -9.51 4.55 -0.18
CA ILE A 6 -9.44 3.27 0.53
C ILE A 6 -9.03 3.61 1.96
N SER A 7 -9.69 3.00 2.94
CA SER A 7 -9.39 3.17 4.37
C SER A 7 -8.92 1.84 4.93
N LEU A 8 -7.82 1.88 5.66
CA LEU A 8 -7.21 0.72 6.32
C LEU A 8 -7.13 0.98 7.82
N PRO A 9 -7.39 -0.03 8.66
CA PRO A 9 -7.41 0.13 10.10
C PRO A 9 -6.00 0.22 10.70
N GLU A 10 -5.92 0.84 11.87
CA GLU A 10 -4.82 0.61 12.79
C GLU A 10 -4.95 -0.81 13.36
N LEU A 11 -3.82 -1.52 13.45
CA LEU A 11 -3.78 -2.86 14.02
C LEU A 11 -3.59 -2.76 15.54
N ASN A 12 -4.53 -3.29 16.30
CA ASN A 12 -4.56 -3.18 17.76
C ASN A 12 -4.22 -4.48 18.50
N ASN A 13 -3.80 -5.52 17.78
CA ASN A 13 -3.44 -6.83 18.33
C ASN A 13 -1.98 -7.21 17.99
N LEU A 14 -1.17 -6.23 17.62
CA LEU A 14 0.25 -6.35 17.29
C LEU A 14 0.98 -5.16 17.90
N ASP A 15 2.24 -5.35 18.31
CA ASP A 15 3.14 -4.26 18.68
C ASP A 15 4.38 -4.27 17.78
N PRO A 16 4.23 -3.90 16.50
CA PRO A 16 5.34 -3.98 15.54
C PRO A 16 6.29 -2.78 15.74
N THR A 17 7.60 -3.03 15.71
CA THR A 17 8.63 -1.98 15.66
C THR A 17 8.81 -1.46 14.24
N LEU A 18 9.42 -0.27 14.08
CA LEU A 18 9.77 0.27 12.76
C LEU A 18 10.60 -0.73 11.92
N GLU A 19 11.57 -1.39 12.54
CA GLU A 19 12.42 -2.39 11.90
C GLU A 19 11.61 -3.62 11.48
N SER A 20 10.75 -4.14 12.35
CA SER A 20 9.91 -5.30 12.03
C SER A 20 8.90 -4.98 10.91
N THR A 21 8.31 -3.78 10.92
CA THR A 21 7.44 -3.33 9.82
C THR A 21 8.19 -3.16 8.52
N PHE A 22 9.45 -2.70 8.56
CA PHE A 22 10.27 -2.56 7.35
C PHE A 22 10.62 -3.91 6.74
N ILE A 23 10.97 -4.90 7.57
CA ILE A 23 11.20 -6.28 7.11
C ILE A 23 9.93 -6.84 6.48
N LYS A 24 8.78 -6.72 7.16
CA LYS A 24 7.49 -7.19 6.65
C LYS A 24 7.11 -6.49 5.34
N MET A 25 7.39 -5.19 5.21
CA MET A 25 7.15 -4.45 3.96
C MET A 25 7.91 -5.04 2.77
N GLY A 26 9.15 -5.49 2.99
CA GLY A 26 9.93 -6.18 1.98
C GLY A 26 9.35 -7.55 1.60
N GLU A 27 8.82 -8.29 2.57
CA GLU A 27 8.12 -9.56 2.37
C GLU A 27 6.88 -9.37 1.49
N GLU A 28 5.98 -8.46 1.88
CA GLU A 28 4.76 -8.16 1.10
C GLU A 28 5.07 -7.67 -0.32
N GLN A 29 6.14 -6.87 -0.46
CA GLN A 29 6.60 -6.44 -1.78
C GLN A 29 7.11 -7.61 -2.63
N GLY A 30 7.77 -8.59 -2.02
CA GLY A 30 8.22 -9.82 -2.68
C GLY A 30 7.04 -10.67 -3.16
N GLU A 31 6.02 -10.85 -2.32
CA GLU A 31 4.80 -11.60 -2.66
C GLU A 31 4.03 -10.93 -3.81
N LEU A 32 3.91 -9.60 -3.78
CA LEU A 32 3.37 -8.82 -4.88
C LEU A 32 4.19 -8.98 -6.17
N ALA A 33 5.52 -8.94 -6.07
CA ALA A 33 6.40 -9.11 -7.22
C ALA A 33 6.28 -10.50 -7.85
N GLU A 34 6.13 -11.56 -7.04
CA GLU A 34 5.88 -12.92 -7.50
C GLU A 34 4.57 -13.00 -8.30
N CYS A 35 3.49 -12.40 -7.79
CA CYS A 35 2.18 -12.39 -8.46
C CYS A 35 2.23 -11.68 -9.82
N ILE A 36 2.89 -10.53 -9.89
CA ILE A 36 3.07 -9.77 -11.14
C ILE A 36 4.00 -10.53 -12.11
N GLY A 37 5.04 -11.19 -11.59
CA GLY A 37 5.96 -12.02 -12.38
C GLY A 37 5.24 -13.18 -13.06
N LYS A 38 4.37 -13.88 -12.32
CA LYS A 38 3.47 -14.91 -12.83
C LYS A 38 2.53 -14.36 -13.91
N PHE A 39 1.88 -13.23 -13.66
CA PHE A 39 1.00 -12.58 -14.65
C PHE A 39 1.70 -12.30 -16.00
N ARG A 40 2.98 -11.90 -15.95
CA ARG A 40 3.76 -11.56 -17.15
C ARG A 40 4.49 -12.74 -17.78
N ASN A 41 4.27 -13.97 -17.29
CA ASN A 41 5.04 -15.17 -17.67
C ASN A 41 6.57 -14.96 -17.56
N LEU A 42 7.01 -14.08 -16.65
CA LEU A 42 8.44 -13.78 -16.46
C LEU A 42 9.17 -14.89 -15.72
N SER A 43 8.45 -15.82 -15.10
CA SER A 43 9.01 -16.84 -14.22
C SER A 43 9.54 -18.09 -14.94
N GLY A 44 9.33 -18.25 -16.25
CA GLY A 44 9.79 -19.45 -17.00
C GLY A 44 9.16 -20.78 -16.56
N GLU A 45 8.35 -20.78 -15.50
CA GLU A 45 7.54 -21.89 -15.00
C GLU A 45 6.21 -21.97 -15.77
N ASN A 46 5.69 -23.19 -15.99
CA ASN A 46 4.34 -23.38 -16.53
C ASN A 46 3.33 -22.82 -15.53
N ASN A 47 2.66 -21.74 -15.90
CA ASN A 47 1.68 -21.10 -15.05
C ASN A 47 0.31 -21.76 -15.28
N ASP A 48 -0.04 -22.75 -14.47
CA ASP A 48 -1.34 -23.44 -14.52
C ASP A 48 -2.49 -22.60 -13.90
N LEU A 49 -2.20 -21.39 -13.44
CA LEU A 49 -3.17 -20.49 -12.82
C LEU A 49 -3.94 -19.67 -13.86
N ASP A 50 -5.26 -19.59 -13.68
CA ASP A 50 -6.12 -18.72 -14.48
C ASP A 50 -5.79 -17.24 -14.26
N GLU A 51 -5.89 -16.44 -15.32
CA GLU A 51 -5.55 -15.02 -15.32
C GLU A 51 -6.36 -14.25 -14.26
N VAL A 52 -7.64 -14.61 -14.09
CA VAL A 52 -8.54 -13.99 -13.09
C VAL A 52 -8.02 -14.22 -11.68
N ASP A 53 -7.51 -15.41 -11.39
CA ASP A 53 -6.99 -15.76 -10.07
C ASP A 53 -5.67 -15.05 -9.77
N ILE A 54 -4.81 -14.86 -10.77
CA ILE A 54 -3.59 -14.08 -10.64
C ILE A 54 -3.92 -12.60 -10.35
N ILE A 55 -4.89 -12.02 -11.06
CA ILE A 55 -5.32 -10.62 -10.83
C ILE A 55 -5.92 -10.45 -9.42
N LYS A 56 -6.78 -11.39 -8.99
CA LYS A 56 -7.33 -11.38 -7.63
C LYS A 56 -6.24 -11.50 -6.58
N LYS A 57 -5.24 -12.38 -6.77
CA LYS A 57 -4.12 -12.52 -5.85
C LYS A 57 -3.31 -11.23 -5.81
N THR A 58 -2.98 -10.65 -6.96
CA THR A 58 -2.28 -9.36 -7.06
C THR A 58 -3.00 -8.24 -6.29
N ALA A 59 -4.33 -8.19 -6.36
CA ALA A 59 -5.11 -7.20 -5.61
C ALA A 59 -5.04 -7.42 -4.09
N LYS A 60 -4.92 -8.66 -3.62
CA LYS A 60 -4.72 -8.99 -2.20
C LYS A 60 -3.33 -8.57 -1.73
N GLU A 61 -2.28 -8.96 -2.45
CA GLU A 61 -0.91 -8.60 -2.09
C GLU A 61 -0.71 -7.07 -2.10
N LEU A 62 -1.35 -6.36 -3.03
CA LEU A 62 -1.38 -4.88 -3.02
C LEU A 62 -1.99 -4.33 -1.73
N MET A 63 -3.00 -5.00 -1.16
CA MET A 63 -3.57 -4.58 0.10
C MET A 63 -2.69 -4.88 1.29
N ASP A 64 -1.96 -6.00 1.28
CA ASP A 64 -1.04 -6.34 2.37
C ASP A 64 0.17 -5.39 2.41
N VAL A 65 0.71 -5.02 1.24
CA VAL A 65 1.70 -3.93 1.11
C VAL A 65 1.15 -2.61 1.66
N ALA A 66 -0.09 -2.24 1.29
CA ALA A 66 -0.70 -1.00 1.74
C ALA A 66 -0.95 -0.99 3.25
N GLN A 67 -1.43 -2.10 3.81
CA GLN A 67 -1.66 -2.25 5.24
C GLN A 67 -0.35 -2.15 6.01
N THR A 68 0.73 -2.77 5.52
CA THR A 68 2.04 -2.69 6.16
C THR A 68 2.60 -1.26 6.17
N CYS A 69 2.41 -0.51 5.08
CA CYS A 69 2.71 0.93 5.05
C CYS A 69 1.91 1.71 6.09
N VAL A 70 0.59 1.49 6.17
CA VAL A 70 -0.30 2.18 7.10
C VAL A 70 0.04 1.85 8.56
N THR A 71 0.36 0.60 8.86
CA THR A 71 0.82 0.17 10.19
C THR A 71 2.08 0.92 10.62
N MET A 72 3.06 1.06 9.71
CA MET A 72 4.27 1.84 10.00
C MET A 72 3.98 3.34 10.18
N MET A 73 3.04 3.90 9.40
CA MET A 73 2.59 5.29 9.58
C MET A 73 1.99 5.52 10.97
N PHE A 74 1.07 4.66 11.42
CA PHE A 74 0.49 4.77 12.77
C PHE A 74 1.55 4.64 13.87
N LYS A 75 2.57 3.79 13.67
CA LYS A 75 3.67 3.68 14.64
C LYS A 75 4.50 4.97 14.74
N LEU A 76 4.72 5.65 13.62
CA LEU A 76 5.37 6.95 13.61
C LEU A 76 4.54 8.02 14.34
N GLU A 77 3.22 7.99 14.18
CA GLU A 77 2.30 8.88 14.92
C GLU A 77 2.34 8.61 16.42
N GLU A 78 2.17 7.34 16.82
CA GLU A 78 2.12 6.91 18.21
C GLU A 78 3.44 7.16 18.96
N GLN A 79 4.57 6.72 18.40
CA GLN A 79 5.86 6.73 19.11
C GLN A 79 6.62 8.04 18.99
N TYR A 80 6.44 8.77 17.88
CA TYR A 80 7.24 9.96 17.57
C TYR A 80 6.38 11.24 17.47
N GLY A 81 5.07 11.16 17.69
CA GLY A 81 4.17 12.31 17.68
C GLY A 81 4.00 12.94 16.29
N ILE A 82 4.23 12.17 15.23
CA ILE A 82 4.08 12.64 13.85
C ILE A 82 2.59 12.87 13.54
N ASN A 83 2.24 14.06 13.06
CA ASN A 83 0.88 14.36 12.63
C ASN A 83 0.61 13.82 11.21
N LEU A 84 0.01 12.63 11.10
CA LEU A 84 -0.25 12.01 9.80
C LEU A 84 -1.29 12.77 8.98
N ASP A 85 -2.25 13.45 9.61
CA ASP A 85 -3.26 14.25 8.90
C ASP A 85 -2.62 15.45 8.18
N GLU A 86 -1.66 16.10 8.83
CA GLU A 86 -0.88 17.19 8.21
C GLU A 86 -0.05 16.68 7.03
N ILE A 87 0.73 15.61 7.22
CA ILE A 87 1.52 14.98 6.14
C ILE A 87 0.62 14.55 4.97
N ARG A 88 -0.55 13.96 5.27
CA ARG A 88 -1.54 13.56 4.25
C ARG A 88 -2.04 14.76 3.46
N LYS A 89 -2.40 15.86 4.13
CA LYS A 89 -2.87 17.10 3.46
C LYS A 89 -1.79 17.66 2.54
N GLU A 90 -0.53 17.69 2.99
CA GLU A 90 0.59 18.12 2.16
C GLU A 90 0.80 17.21 0.95
N HIS A 91 0.69 15.90 1.16
CA HIS A 91 0.78 14.92 0.08
C HIS A 91 -0.32 15.14 -0.98
N ILE A 92 -1.58 15.35 -0.56
CA ILE A 92 -2.70 15.62 -1.48
C ILE A 92 -2.45 16.92 -2.26
N LYS A 93 -2.05 18.01 -1.61
CA LYS A 93 -1.69 19.27 -2.29
C LYS A 93 -0.60 19.08 -3.34
N LYS A 94 0.41 18.25 -3.04
CA LYS A 94 1.46 17.90 -4.01
C LYS A 94 0.89 17.15 -5.23
N LEU A 95 -0.05 16.23 -5.03
CA LEU A 95 -0.70 15.50 -6.12
C LEU A 95 -1.58 16.42 -6.99
N GLU A 96 -2.31 17.35 -6.38
CA GLU A 96 -3.08 18.38 -7.08
C GLU A 96 -2.17 19.27 -7.95
N LYS A 97 -1.06 19.76 -7.37
CA LYS A 97 -0.08 20.57 -8.10
C LYS A 97 0.52 19.85 -9.31
N ARG A 98 0.67 18.53 -9.23
CA ARG A 98 1.17 17.69 -10.34
C ARG A 98 0.09 17.30 -11.34
N GLY A 99 -1.17 17.65 -11.10
CA GLY A 99 -2.30 17.31 -11.97
C GLY A 99 -2.74 15.84 -11.87
N TYR A 100 -2.25 15.07 -10.90
CA TYR A 100 -2.69 13.69 -10.65
C TYR A 100 -4.09 13.65 -10.01
N ILE A 101 -4.45 14.71 -9.30
CA ILE A 101 -5.79 14.95 -8.77
C ILE A 101 -6.28 16.25 -9.39
N LYS A 102 -7.44 16.21 -10.05
CA LYS A 102 -8.07 17.43 -10.59
C LYS A 102 -8.90 18.10 -9.51
N ASN A 103 -8.59 19.37 -9.25
CA ASN A 103 -9.48 20.25 -8.50
C ASN A 103 -10.54 20.77 -9.49
N MET A 104 -11.76 20.26 -9.46
CA MET A 104 -12.80 20.61 -10.44
C MET A 104 -13.51 21.95 -10.14
N ASP A 105 -13.04 22.71 -9.15
CA ASP A 105 -13.64 23.98 -8.72
C ASP A 105 -12.99 25.22 -9.40
N LYS A 106 -12.48 25.08 -10.63
CA LYS A 106 -12.02 26.19 -11.49
C LYS A 106 -12.52 26.04 -12.92
#